data_AF-A0A0K0FEN6-F1
#
_entry.id   AF-A0A0K0FEN6-F1
#
_cell.length_a   1.000
_cell.length_b   1.000
_cell.length_c   1.000
_cell.angle_alpha   90.00
_cell.angle_beta   90.00
_cell.angle_gamma   90.00
#
_symmetry.space_group_name_H-M   'P 1'
#
loop_
_entity.id
_entity.type
_entity.pdbx_description
1 polymer ?
#
loop_
_entity_poly.entity_id
_entity_poly.type
_entity_poly.pdbx_seq_one_letter_code
_entity_poly.pdbx_strand_id
1 'polypeptide(L)'
;MIAAIFCYLFNDKLFLSKHKHLNEDYWASRACGSQFVFSTINEISVAYRLKKFKLFQKSWKHFIIVRNPVERFLSAFTHICVVTRNQIPSLSTCFYCRNNMECVLKNLYKTLKNYSYNRTETTFHIEHHFFPQTWLCQYNRHKKHYIKVNYESLDEKKFYSQLLNILRSQKVPEKKIKYIEFELNHSKSFHSTNGTTILKEQREILFNNPYLLKLLSIIYYDDFIEFGYKFPIDSIYPKVLYSTNEGL
;
A
#
# COMPACT_ATOMS: atom_id res chain seq x y z
N MET A 1 8.54 -2.58 7.55
CA MET A 1 8.43 -3.99 7.98
C MET A 1 8.49 -4.99 6.84
N ILE A 2 7.67 -4.89 5.77
CA ILE A 2 7.73 -5.88 4.68
C ILE A 2 9.12 -5.94 4.00
N ALA A 3 9.73 -4.79 3.70
CA ALA A 3 11.10 -4.78 3.18
C ALA A 3 12.11 -5.44 4.13
N ALA A 4 11.97 -5.22 5.45
CA ALA A 4 12.80 -5.86 6.47
C ALA A 4 12.64 -7.38 6.48
N ILE A 5 11.40 -7.88 6.37
CA ILE A 5 11.11 -9.32 6.24
C ILE A 5 11.84 -9.90 5.03
N PHE A 6 11.76 -9.24 3.86
CA PHE A 6 12.46 -9.71 2.67
C PHE A 6 13.98 -9.66 2.81
N CYS A 7 14.55 -8.63 3.46
CA CYS A 7 15.98 -8.59 3.77
C CYS A 7 16.41 -9.73 4.69
N TYR A 8 15.66 -9.99 5.78
CA TYR A 8 15.90 -11.10 6.70
C TYR A 8 15.80 -12.47 6.00
N LEU A 9 14.83 -12.65 5.11
CA LEU A 9 14.69 -13.88 4.34
C LEU A 9 15.84 -14.06 3.34
N PHE A 10 16.28 -12.97 2.71
CA PHE A 10 17.36 -12.96 1.72
C PHE A 10 18.74 -13.23 2.34
N ASN A 11 19.07 -12.54 3.44
CA ASN A 11 20.34 -12.70 4.15
C ASN A 11 20.15 -12.38 5.64
N ASP A 12 19.75 -13.40 6.40
CA ASP A 12 19.51 -13.29 7.84
C ASP A 12 20.78 -12.93 8.61
N LYS A 13 21.95 -13.42 8.20
CA LYS A 13 23.24 -13.06 8.84
C LYS A 13 23.51 -11.56 8.72
N LEU A 14 23.36 -10.98 7.53
CA LEU A 14 23.55 -9.55 7.31
C LEU A 14 22.49 -8.71 8.02
N PHE A 15 21.23 -9.17 8.01
CA PHE A 15 20.16 -8.50 8.73
C PHE A 15 20.46 -8.46 10.23
N LEU A 16 20.73 -9.63 10.84
CA LEU A 16 20.96 -9.78 12.27
C LEU A 16 22.28 -9.18 12.76
N SER A 17 23.24 -8.91 11.87
CA SER A 17 24.46 -8.18 12.24
C SER A 17 24.23 -6.68 12.41
N LYS A 18 23.12 -6.15 11.88
CA LYS A 18 22.77 -4.72 11.92
C LYS A 18 21.56 -4.43 12.79
N HIS A 19 20.57 -5.33 12.77
CA HIS A 19 19.26 -5.15 13.38
C HIS A 19 18.89 -6.36 14.22
N LYS A 20 18.36 -6.12 15.42
CA LYS A 20 17.76 -7.15 16.28
C LYS A 20 16.29 -7.37 15.90
N HIS A 21 15.61 -6.29 15.52
CA HIS A 21 14.16 -6.28 15.26
C HIS A 21 13.82 -5.80 13.84
N LEU A 22 12.72 -6.30 13.28
CA LEU A 22 12.24 -5.95 11.93
C LEU A 22 11.84 -4.48 11.78
N ASN A 23 11.52 -3.79 12.88
CA ASN A 23 11.16 -2.37 12.86
C ASN A 23 12.38 -1.44 12.84
N GLU A 24 13.59 -1.96 13.09
CA GLU A 24 14.85 -1.20 13.02
C GLU A 24 15.34 -1.02 11.58
N ASP A 25 14.89 -1.87 10.64
CA ASP A 25 15.18 -1.75 9.21
C ASP A 25 14.10 -0.91 8.50
N TYR A 26 14.39 0.39 8.39
CA TYR A 26 13.59 1.38 7.67
C TYR A 26 14.44 2.11 6.62
N TRP A 27 13.85 3.05 5.89
CA TRP A 27 14.44 3.63 4.68
C TRP A 27 15.87 4.17 4.84
N ALA A 28 16.24 4.68 6.02
CA ALA A 28 17.55 5.25 6.34
C ALA A 28 18.55 4.25 6.96
N SER A 29 18.09 3.06 7.36
CA SER A 29 18.89 2.05 8.07
C SER A 29 18.93 0.69 7.37
N ARG A 30 18.50 0.61 6.10
CA ARG A 30 18.31 -0.67 5.37
C ARG A 30 19.56 -1.55 5.40
N ALA A 31 19.46 -2.74 5.99
CA ALA A 31 20.58 -3.65 6.10
C ALA A 31 21.05 -4.15 4.73
N CYS A 32 20.09 -4.55 3.88
CA CYS A 32 20.30 -5.08 2.53
C CYS A 32 20.21 -4.01 1.42
N GLY A 33 20.09 -2.71 1.76
CA GLY A 33 19.98 -1.62 0.79
C GLY A 33 18.83 -1.82 -0.21
N SER A 34 19.13 -1.73 -1.51
CA SER A 34 18.19 -1.90 -2.63
C SER A 34 18.32 -3.24 -3.35
N GLN A 35 19.06 -4.22 -2.81
CA GLN A 35 19.43 -5.46 -3.52
C GLN A 35 18.24 -6.32 -4.00
N PHE A 36 17.07 -6.17 -3.38
CA PHE A 36 15.85 -6.92 -3.68
C PHE A 36 14.68 -6.00 -4.05
N VAL A 37 14.95 -4.74 -4.39
CA VAL A 37 13.95 -3.75 -4.81
C VAL A 37 14.05 -3.56 -6.32
N PHE A 38 12.94 -3.78 -7.02
CA PHE A 38 12.86 -3.73 -8.47
C PHE A 38 11.64 -2.91 -8.91
N SER A 39 11.74 -2.25 -10.06
CA SER A 39 10.68 -1.40 -10.61
C SER A 39 9.70 -2.20 -11.47
N THR A 40 10.15 -3.31 -12.07
CA THR A 40 9.32 -4.15 -12.93
C THR A 40 9.51 -5.63 -12.66
N ILE A 41 8.48 -6.43 -12.94
CA ILE A 41 8.56 -7.89 -12.86
C ILE A 41 9.60 -8.45 -13.85
N ASN A 42 9.79 -7.79 -14.99
CA ASN A 42 10.81 -8.16 -15.95
C ASN A 42 12.23 -8.00 -15.38
N GLU A 43 12.51 -6.89 -14.70
CA GLU A 43 13.80 -6.70 -13.99
C GLU A 43 14.06 -7.82 -12.99
N ILE A 44 13.05 -8.22 -12.21
CA ILE A 44 13.16 -9.37 -11.28
C ILE A 44 13.54 -10.64 -12.05
N SER A 45 12.81 -10.95 -13.13
CA SER A 45 13.07 -12.15 -13.95
C SER A 45 14.50 -12.17 -14.50
N VAL A 46 15.01 -11.02 -14.95
CA VAL A 46 16.37 -10.89 -15.48
C VAL A 46 17.41 -11.02 -14.37
N ALA A 47 17.23 -10.33 -13.24
CA ALA A 47 18.16 -10.34 -12.12
C ALA A 47 18.38 -11.75 -11.55
N TYR A 48 17.32 -12.57 -11.48
CA TYR A 48 17.39 -13.96 -11.02
C TYR A 48 17.67 -14.97 -12.16
N ARG A 49 18.10 -14.49 -13.35
CA ARG A 49 18.45 -15.30 -14.52
C ARG A 49 17.37 -16.31 -14.93
N LEU A 50 16.10 -15.92 -14.73
CA LEU A 50 14.96 -16.75 -15.07
C LEU A 50 14.70 -16.61 -16.57
N LYS A 51 15.32 -17.50 -17.35
CA LYS A 51 15.26 -17.54 -18.83
C LYS A 51 13.85 -17.66 -19.42
N LYS A 52 12.82 -17.87 -18.60
CA LYS A 52 11.42 -18.09 -19.02
C LYS A 52 10.45 -17.34 -18.10
N PHE A 53 10.05 -16.13 -18.48
CA PHE A 53 9.08 -15.30 -17.77
C PHE A 53 7.76 -16.04 -17.42
N LYS A 54 7.26 -16.88 -18.35
CA LYS A 54 6.07 -17.73 -18.10
C LYS A 54 6.28 -18.74 -16.96
N LEU A 55 7.50 -19.25 -16.77
CA LEU A 55 7.79 -20.13 -15.63
C LEU A 55 7.84 -19.34 -14.34
N PHE A 56 8.47 -18.16 -14.33
CA PHE A 56 8.47 -17.26 -13.18
C PHE A 56 7.05 -16.98 -12.69
N GLN A 57 6.14 -16.59 -13.58
CA GLN A 57 4.73 -16.35 -13.26
C GLN A 57 3.97 -17.57 -12.70
N LYS A 58 4.46 -18.79 -12.95
CA LYS A 58 3.83 -20.04 -12.49
C LYS A 58 4.45 -20.58 -11.21
N SER A 59 5.78 -20.51 -11.07
CA SER A 59 6.51 -21.10 -9.95
C SER A 59 6.66 -20.15 -8.77
N TRP A 60 6.69 -18.83 -9.01
CA TRP A 60 6.81 -17.84 -7.95
C TRP A 60 5.43 -17.38 -7.49
N LYS A 61 5.28 -17.20 -6.18
CA LYS A 61 4.09 -16.58 -5.60
C LYS A 61 4.28 -15.07 -5.57
N HIS A 62 3.53 -14.37 -6.40
CA HIS A 62 3.44 -12.91 -6.34
C HIS A 62 2.27 -12.54 -5.45
N PHE A 63 2.49 -11.65 -4.50
CA PHE A 63 1.40 -11.10 -3.70
C PHE A 63 1.46 -9.58 -3.71
N ILE A 64 0.29 -8.98 -3.53
CA ILE A 64 0.12 -7.54 -3.38
C ILE A 64 -0.62 -7.29 -2.08
N ILE A 65 -0.12 -6.34 -1.30
CA ILE A 65 -0.78 -5.93 -0.06
C ILE A 65 -1.78 -4.85 -0.42
N VAL A 66 -3.06 -5.15 -0.26
CA VAL A 66 -4.15 -4.22 -0.57
C VAL A 66 -4.73 -3.67 0.72
N ARG A 67 -5.09 -2.39 0.71
CA ARG A 67 -5.63 -1.66 1.86
C ARG A 67 -6.91 -0.96 1.45
N ASN A 68 -7.81 -0.74 2.40
CA ASN A 68 -8.95 0.13 2.18
C ASN A 68 -8.44 1.52 1.71
N PRO A 69 -8.94 2.08 0.59
CA PRO A 69 -8.41 3.32 0.05
C PRO A 69 -8.51 4.51 1.02
N VAL A 70 -9.58 4.58 1.82
CA VAL A 70 -9.77 5.61 2.86
C VAL A 70 -8.67 5.49 3.91
N GLU A 71 -8.46 4.29 4.45
CA GLU A 71 -7.45 4.04 5.47
C GLU A 71 -6.05 4.33 4.97
N ARG A 72 -5.75 3.94 3.73
CA ARG A 72 -4.46 4.20 3.10
C ARG A 72 -4.22 5.70 2.94
N PHE A 73 -5.21 6.44 2.42
CA PHE A 73 -5.12 7.89 2.28
C PHE A 73 -4.94 8.58 3.65
N LEU A 74 -5.78 8.27 4.63
CA LEU A 74 -5.70 8.87 5.97
C LEU A 74 -4.36 8.59 6.65
N SER A 75 -3.84 7.37 6.51
CA SER A 75 -2.53 6.98 7.05
C SER A 75 -1.40 7.81 6.42
N ALA A 76 -1.39 7.93 5.09
CA ALA A 76 -0.40 8.73 4.35
C ALA A 76 -0.51 10.22 4.68
N PHE A 77 -1.71 10.79 4.62
CA PHE A 77 -1.98 12.19 4.92
C PHE A 77 -1.59 12.53 6.37
N THR A 78 -2.03 11.73 7.34
CA THR A 78 -1.70 11.98 8.76
C THR A 78 -0.18 11.98 8.99
N HIS A 79 0.53 11.01 8.42
CA HIS A 79 1.97 10.93 8.59
C HIS A 79 2.69 12.10 7.90
N ILE A 80 2.46 12.27 6.59
CA ILE A 80 3.25 13.15 5.72
C ILE A 80 2.82 14.63 5.86
N CYS A 81 1.52 14.87 5.95
CA CYS A 81 0.94 16.21 5.86
C CYS A 81 0.66 16.85 7.22
N VAL A 82 0.53 16.04 8.28
CA VAL A 82 0.19 16.52 9.63
C VAL A 82 1.37 16.34 10.57
N VAL A 83 1.84 15.11 10.78
CA VAL A 83 2.90 14.80 11.75
C VAL A 83 4.24 15.38 11.32
N THR A 84 4.65 15.16 10.07
CA THR A 84 5.96 15.63 9.56
C THR A 84 5.89 16.97 8.84
N ARG A 85 4.81 17.75 9.04
CA ARG A 85 4.49 18.97 8.27
C ARG A 85 5.58 20.07 8.25
N ASN A 86 6.44 20.09 9.26
CA ASN A 86 7.53 21.08 9.36
C ASN A 86 8.82 20.62 8.66
N GLN A 87 8.87 19.40 8.13
CA GLN A 87 10.02 18.87 7.41
C GLN A 87 9.91 19.23 5.92
N ILE A 88 10.96 19.82 5.35
CA ILE A 88 10.98 20.27 3.94
C ILE A 88 10.59 19.15 2.96
N PRO A 89 11.12 17.91 3.05
CA PRO A 89 10.71 16.83 2.14
C PRO A 89 9.23 16.45 2.25
N SER A 90 8.63 16.66 3.43
CA SER A 90 7.22 16.39 3.66
C SER A 90 6.33 17.47 3.05
N LEU A 91 6.77 18.74 3.04
CA LEU A 91 6.03 19.82 2.38
C LEU A 91 5.84 19.54 0.89
N SER A 92 6.91 19.18 0.16
CA SER A 92 6.79 18.88 -1.26
C SER A 92 5.97 17.62 -1.53
N THR A 93 6.16 16.55 -0.74
CA THR A 93 5.39 15.30 -0.84
C THR A 93 3.91 15.49 -0.50
N CYS A 94 3.59 16.51 0.30
CA CYS A 94 2.24 16.93 0.64
C CYS A 94 1.68 18.01 -0.31
N PHE A 95 2.22 18.17 -1.52
CA PHE A 95 1.78 19.20 -2.48
C PHE A 95 1.79 20.63 -1.91
N TYR A 96 2.65 20.90 -0.93
CA TYR A 96 2.71 22.14 -0.15
C TYR A 96 1.42 22.52 0.59
N CYS A 97 0.50 21.56 0.76
CA CYS A 97 -0.81 21.77 1.37
C CYS A 97 -0.80 21.77 2.90
N ARG A 98 0.29 21.32 3.54
CA ARG A 98 0.35 21.09 5.00
C ARG A 98 -0.85 20.23 5.43
N ASN A 99 -1.55 20.58 6.50
CA ASN A 99 -2.70 19.83 7.01
C ASN A 99 -4.03 20.14 6.27
N ASN A 100 -4.01 20.75 5.08
CA ASN A 100 -5.23 20.99 4.31
C ASN A 100 -5.55 19.77 3.41
N MET A 101 -6.49 18.94 3.87
CA MET A 101 -6.91 17.72 3.17
C MET A 101 -7.56 17.98 1.80
N GLU A 102 -8.34 19.06 1.68
CA GLU A 102 -8.97 19.46 0.42
C GLU A 102 -7.92 19.81 -0.64
N CYS A 103 -6.91 20.58 -0.25
CA CYS A 103 -5.79 20.93 -1.10
C CYS A 103 -5.04 19.67 -1.58
N VAL A 104 -4.77 18.72 -0.68
CA VAL A 104 -4.09 17.46 -1.03
C VAL A 104 -4.91 16.66 -2.04
N LEU A 105 -6.21 16.46 -1.80
CA LEU A 105 -7.07 15.69 -2.70
C LEU A 105 -7.22 16.36 -4.07
N LYS A 106 -7.38 17.69 -4.12
CA LYS A 106 -7.46 18.44 -5.39
C LYS A 106 -6.17 18.33 -6.20
N ASN A 107 -5.01 18.50 -5.55
CA ASN A 107 -3.72 18.38 -6.21
C ASN A 107 -3.45 16.94 -6.66
N LEU A 108 -3.77 15.95 -5.82
CA LEU A 108 -3.65 14.54 -6.19
C LEU A 108 -4.50 14.20 -7.41
N TYR A 109 -5.77 14.65 -7.46
CA TYR A 109 -6.63 14.44 -8.63
C TYR A 109 -6.04 15.06 -9.90
N LYS A 110 -5.55 16.31 -9.81
CA LYS A 110 -4.89 17.00 -10.94
C LYS A 110 -3.63 16.24 -11.40
N THR A 111 -2.80 15.79 -10.46
CA THR A 111 -1.60 15.02 -10.73
C THR A 111 -1.94 13.70 -11.43
N LEU A 112 -2.92 12.94 -10.94
CA LEU A 112 -3.33 11.67 -11.55
C LEU A 112 -3.91 11.86 -12.95
N LYS A 113 -4.72 12.92 -13.14
CA LYS A 113 -5.25 13.27 -14.46
C LYS A 113 -4.10 13.55 -15.44
N ASN A 114 -3.14 14.39 -15.07
CA ASN A 114 -1.98 14.69 -15.91
C ASN A 114 -1.11 13.44 -16.17
N TYR A 115 -0.89 12.62 -15.13
CA TYR A 115 -0.15 11.38 -15.22
C TYR A 115 -0.79 10.40 -16.21
N SER A 116 -2.13 10.31 -16.22
CA SER A 116 -2.85 9.43 -17.16
C SER A 116 -2.69 9.82 -18.63
N TYR A 117 -2.57 11.12 -18.94
CA TYR A 117 -2.39 11.59 -20.32
C TYR A 117 -0.94 11.53 -20.78
N ASN A 118 -0.03 12.08 -19.98
CA ASN A 118 1.32 12.41 -20.44
C ASN A 118 2.41 11.62 -19.71
N ARG A 119 2.05 10.74 -18.77
CA ARG A 119 2.99 10.07 -17.85
C ARG A 119 3.98 11.05 -17.22
N THR A 120 3.50 12.26 -16.91
CA THR A 120 4.33 13.30 -16.30
C THR A 120 5.00 12.77 -15.04
N GLU A 121 6.31 12.96 -14.92
CA GLU A 121 7.05 12.53 -13.73
C GLU A 121 6.47 13.21 -12.47
N THR A 122 6.28 12.42 -11.43
CA THR A 122 6.03 12.88 -10.07
C THR A 122 7.06 12.23 -9.15
N THR A 123 7.06 12.60 -7.87
CA THR A 123 8.04 12.02 -6.95
C THR A 123 7.63 10.60 -6.57
N PHE A 124 8.61 9.69 -6.47
CA PHE A 124 8.39 8.32 -5.98
C PHE A 124 7.62 8.29 -4.65
N HIS A 125 7.86 9.28 -3.78
CA HIS A 125 7.16 9.40 -2.51
C HIS A 125 5.66 9.69 -2.68
N ILE A 126 5.26 10.57 -3.62
CA ILE A 126 3.85 10.83 -3.91
C ILE A 126 3.19 9.58 -4.52
N GLU A 127 3.84 8.96 -5.51
CA GLU A 127 3.30 7.74 -6.15
C GLU A 127 3.05 6.64 -5.12
N HIS A 128 4.07 6.32 -4.32
CA HIS A 128 4.01 5.22 -3.37
C HIS A 128 2.93 5.41 -2.29
N HIS A 129 2.71 6.65 -1.84
CA HIS A 129 1.80 6.91 -0.71
C HIS A 129 0.38 7.28 -1.14
N PHE A 130 0.22 8.00 -2.26
CA PHE A 130 -1.06 8.61 -2.63
C PHE A 130 -1.68 8.02 -3.90
N PHE A 131 -0.93 7.42 -4.83
CA PHE A 131 -1.55 6.90 -6.05
C PHE A 131 -2.41 5.66 -5.77
N PRO A 132 -3.48 5.41 -6.56
CA PRO A 132 -4.24 4.17 -6.46
C PRO A 132 -3.33 2.93 -6.56
N GLN A 133 -3.56 1.92 -5.73
CA GLN A 133 -2.73 0.72 -5.71
C GLN A 133 -2.84 -0.07 -7.01
N THR A 134 -3.98 0.00 -7.69
CA THR A 134 -4.19 -0.58 -9.04
C THR A 134 -3.27 0.02 -10.11
N TRP A 135 -2.73 1.22 -9.89
CA TRP A 135 -1.80 1.87 -10.82
C TRP A 135 -0.34 1.49 -10.54
N LEU A 136 -0.06 0.87 -9.40
CA LEU A 136 1.28 0.51 -8.94
C LEU A 136 1.61 -0.95 -9.27
N CYS A 137 2.90 -1.30 -9.14
CA CYS A 137 3.42 -2.67 -9.23
C CYS A 137 3.03 -3.43 -10.52
N GLN A 138 2.81 -2.73 -11.64
CA GLN A 138 2.34 -3.33 -12.90
C GLN A 138 1.07 -4.19 -12.72
N TYR A 139 0.23 -3.85 -11.74
CA TYR A 139 -0.93 -4.64 -11.35
C TYR A 139 -1.85 -4.94 -12.53
N ASN A 140 -2.21 -3.93 -13.33
CA ASN A 140 -3.07 -4.12 -14.50
C ASN A 140 -2.54 -5.15 -15.52
N ARG A 141 -1.22 -5.33 -15.64
CA ARG A 141 -0.60 -6.29 -16.56
C ARG A 141 -0.53 -7.71 -15.98
N HIS A 142 -0.53 -7.82 -14.65
CA HIS A 142 -0.22 -9.07 -13.94
C HIS A 142 -1.26 -9.47 -12.89
N LYS A 143 -2.43 -8.82 -12.87
CA LYS A 143 -3.52 -9.03 -11.91
C LYS A 143 -3.80 -10.50 -11.61
N LYS A 144 -3.92 -11.34 -12.64
CA LYS A 144 -4.20 -12.79 -12.48
C LYS A 144 -3.11 -13.59 -11.77
N HIS A 145 -1.91 -13.04 -11.63
CA HIS A 145 -0.77 -13.68 -10.98
C HIS A 145 -0.56 -13.20 -9.54
N TYR A 146 -1.23 -12.12 -9.13
CA TYR A 146 -1.14 -11.59 -7.79
C TYR A 146 -2.13 -12.27 -6.84
N ILE A 147 -1.60 -12.79 -5.73
CA ILE A 147 -2.37 -13.10 -4.54
C ILE A 147 -2.65 -11.78 -3.81
N LYS A 148 -3.93 -11.45 -3.62
CA LYS A 148 -4.33 -10.29 -2.83
C LYS A 148 -4.22 -10.63 -1.35
N VAL A 149 -3.44 -9.85 -0.62
CA VAL A 149 -3.27 -9.97 0.83
C VAL A 149 -3.84 -8.71 1.46
N ASN A 150 -4.92 -8.85 2.23
CA ASN A 150 -5.65 -7.70 2.76
C ASN A 150 -4.99 -7.23 4.05
N TYR A 151 -4.70 -5.94 4.12
CA TYR A 151 -4.24 -5.28 5.34
C TYR A 151 -5.31 -4.33 5.85
N GLU A 152 -5.83 -4.63 7.03
CA GLU A 152 -6.79 -3.81 7.75
C GLU A 152 -6.11 -3.26 9.00
N SER A 153 -6.04 -1.93 9.14
CA SER A 153 -5.33 -1.26 10.24
C SER A 153 -5.86 -1.63 11.63
N LEU A 154 -7.10 -2.13 11.73
CA LEU A 154 -7.75 -2.53 12.99
C LEU A 154 -7.70 -4.05 13.24
N ASP A 155 -7.42 -4.85 12.19
CA ASP A 155 -7.26 -6.30 12.29
C ASP A 155 -6.09 -6.77 11.42
N GLU A 156 -4.89 -6.66 11.99
CA GLU A 156 -3.66 -7.07 11.34
C GLU A 156 -3.45 -8.59 11.39
N LYS A 157 -4.24 -9.34 12.20
CA LYS A 157 -4.06 -10.79 12.37
C LYS A 157 -4.34 -11.55 11.08
N LYS A 158 -5.39 -11.15 10.36
CA LYS A 158 -5.72 -11.72 9.05
C LYS A 158 -4.59 -11.50 8.05
N PHE A 159 -4.02 -10.30 8.03
CA PHE A 159 -2.86 -9.96 7.22
C PHE A 159 -1.65 -10.85 7.56
N TYR A 160 -1.31 -10.97 8.85
CA TYR A 160 -0.19 -11.80 9.30
C TYR A 160 -0.39 -13.26 8.92
N SER A 161 -1.57 -13.81 9.19
CA SER A 161 -1.95 -15.18 8.79
C SER A 161 -1.72 -15.42 7.29
N GLN A 162 -2.23 -14.54 6.43
CA GLN A 162 -2.09 -14.66 4.98
C GLN A 162 -0.61 -14.61 4.54
N LEU A 163 0.15 -13.66 5.09
CA LEU A 163 1.57 -13.51 4.78
C LEU A 163 2.37 -14.76 5.20
N LEU A 164 2.20 -15.22 6.43
CA LEU A 164 2.92 -16.40 6.95
C LEU A 164 2.56 -17.67 6.16
N ASN A 165 1.30 -17.81 5.73
CA ASN A 165 0.87 -18.93 4.88
C ASN A 165 1.54 -18.90 3.50
N ILE A 166 1.71 -17.71 2.91
CA ILE A 166 2.46 -17.57 1.65
C ILE A 166 3.91 -18.01 1.86
N LEU A 167 4.57 -17.56 2.93
CA LEU A 167 5.95 -17.94 3.25
C LEU A 167 6.09 -19.46 3.47
N ARG A 168 5.18 -20.09 4.23
CA ARG A 168 5.12 -21.55 4.41
C ARG A 168 4.97 -22.28 3.07
N SER A 169 4.08 -21.80 2.20
CA SER A 169 3.86 -22.39 0.87
C SER A 169 5.09 -22.32 -0.06
N GLN A 170 6.06 -21.45 0.26
CA GLN A 170 7.32 -21.31 -0.45
C GLN A 170 8.48 -22.01 0.28
N LYS A 171 8.19 -22.89 1.25
CA LYS A 171 9.16 -23.69 2.00
C LYS A 171 10.19 -22.85 2.77
N VAL A 172 9.81 -21.65 3.22
CA VAL A 172 10.63 -20.89 4.16
C VAL A 172 10.81 -21.72 5.45
N PRO A 173 12.02 -21.82 6.02
CA PRO A 173 12.23 -22.59 7.25
C PRO A 173 11.37 -22.08 8.42
N GLU A 174 10.75 -22.99 9.17
CA GLU A 174 9.82 -22.64 10.24
C GLU A 174 10.45 -21.76 11.33
N LYS A 175 11.75 -21.91 11.60
CA LYS A 175 12.49 -21.02 12.52
C LYS A 175 12.42 -19.55 12.08
N LYS A 176 12.55 -19.27 10.78
CA LYS A 176 12.45 -17.91 10.23
C LYS A 176 11.01 -17.39 10.30
N ILE A 177 10.05 -18.26 10.00
CA ILE A 177 8.61 -17.93 10.10
C ILE A 177 8.23 -17.56 11.52
N LYS A 178 8.68 -18.31 12.53
CA LYS A 178 8.42 -18.01 13.95
C LYS A 178 9.03 -16.68 14.39
N TYR A 179 10.23 -16.34 13.92
CA TYR A 179 10.81 -15.02 14.16
C TYR A 179 9.96 -13.91 13.55
N ILE A 180 9.55 -14.06 12.28
CA ILE A 180 8.69 -13.08 11.60
C ILE A 180 7.35 -12.95 12.31
N GLU A 181 6.71 -14.07 12.67
CA GLU A 181 5.44 -14.08 13.40
C GLU A 181 5.54 -13.37 14.75
N PHE A 182 6.61 -13.62 15.51
CA PHE A 182 6.87 -12.92 16.76
C PHE A 182 6.96 -11.40 16.52
N GLU A 183 7.79 -10.96 15.59
CA GLU A 183 8.00 -9.54 15.30
C GLU A 183 6.72 -8.85 14.78
N LEU A 184 5.94 -9.52 13.94
CA LEU A 184 4.65 -9.01 13.47
C LEU A 184 3.66 -8.76 14.63
N ASN A 185 3.66 -9.62 15.66
CA ASN A 185 2.75 -9.49 16.80
C ASN A 185 3.25 -8.52 17.89
N HIS A 186 4.55 -8.22 17.95
CA HIS A 186 5.16 -7.47 19.07
C HIS A 186 5.78 -6.14 18.66
N SER A 187 5.91 -5.85 17.37
CA SER A 187 6.54 -4.62 16.88
C SER A 187 5.60 -3.84 15.96
N LYS A 188 5.53 -2.52 16.17
CA LYS A 188 4.92 -1.60 15.22
C LYS A 188 5.95 -1.10 14.23
N SER A 189 5.51 -0.83 13.00
CA SER A 189 6.36 -0.15 12.02
C SER A 189 6.72 1.26 12.50
N PHE A 190 7.93 1.71 12.16
CA PHE A 190 8.50 2.98 12.61
C PHE A 190 7.59 4.21 12.35
N HIS A 191 6.80 4.20 11.26
CA HIS A 191 5.91 5.30 10.88
C HIS A 191 4.42 5.00 11.13
N SER A 192 4.09 4.05 12.01
CA SER A 192 2.70 3.67 12.24
C SER A 192 1.92 4.81 12.90
N THR A 193 0.89 5.30 12.21
CA THR A 193 -0.08 6.27 12.75
C THR A 193 -1.37 5.60 13.26
N ASN A 194 -1.46 4.27 13.14
CA ASN A 194 -2.63 3.50 13.55
C ASN A 194 -2.90 3.66 15.06
N GLY A 195 -4.15 4.00 15.40
CA GLY A 195 -4.60 4.16 16.79
C GLY A 195 -4.20 5.46 17.46
N THR A 196 -3.63 6.43 16.72
CA THR A 196 -3.32 7.76 17.26
C THR A 196 -4.56 8.66 17.29
N THR A 197 -4.63 9.58 18.27
CA THR A 197 -5.69 10.60 18.35
C THR A 197 -5.72 11.48 17.09
N ILE A 198 -4.53 11.83 16.57
CA ILE A 198 -4.38 12.63 15.36
C ILE A 198 -5.04 11.94 14.15
N LEU A 199 -4.83 10.63 13.96
CA LEU A 199 -5.49 9.89 12.88
C LEU A 199 -7.01 9.88 13.03
N LYS A 200 -7.52 9.79 14.28
CA LYS A 200 -8.95 9.86 14.57
C LYS A 200 -9.53 11.23 14.18
N GLU A 201 -8.86 12.32 14.54
CA GLU A 201 -9.25 13.68 14.14
C GLU A 201 -9.29 13.84 12.61
N GLN A 202 -8.27 13.34 11.90
CA GLN A 202 -8.26 13.41 10.43
C GLN A 202 -9.38 12.58 9.81
N ARG A 203 -9.73 11.43 10.41
CA ARG A 203 -10.89 10.64 10.00
C ARG A 203 -12.18 11.45 10.17
N GLU A 204 -12.39 12.07 11.31
CA GLU A 204 -13.59 12.87 11.57
C GLU A 204 -13.73 14.02 10.56
N ILE A 205 -12.64 14.73 10.26
CA ILE A 205 -12.61 15.78 9.23
C ILE A 205 -13.04 15.24 7.87
N LEU A 206 -12.51 14.08 7.45
CA LEU A 206 -12.84 13.47 6.17
C LEU A 206 -14.32 13.05 6.11
N PHE A 207 -14.80 12.32 7.12
CA PHE A 207 -16.16 11.76 7.12
C PHE A 207 -17.26 12.80 7.35
N ASN A 208 -16.94 13.96 7.93
CA ASN A 208 -17.87 15.08 8.06
C ASN A 208 -17.93 15.98 6.80
N ASN A 209 -17.18 15.66 5.74
CA ASN A 209 -17.14 16.46 4.52
C ASN A 209 -17.47 15.63 3.26
N PRO A 210 -18.73 15.66 2.79
CA PRO A 210 -19.19 14.90 1.62
C PRO A 210 -18.40 15.21 0.34
N TYR A 211 -17.91 16.44 0.19
CA TYR A 211 -17.10 16.83 -0.97
C TYR A 211 -15.75 16.10 -0.98
N LEU A 212 -15.08 16.00 0.18
CA LEU A 212 -13.81 15.27 0.30
C LEU A 212 -14.02 13.76 0.06
N LEU A 213 -15.09 13.19 0.61
CA LEU A 213 -15.43 11.78 0.39
C LEU A 213 -15.70 11.48 -1.08
N LYS A 214 -16.41 12.36 -1.78
CA LYS A 214 -16.65 12.25 -3.23
C LYS A 214 -15.34 12.31 -4.01
N LEU A 215 -14.48 13.29 -3.72
CA LEU A 215 -13.21 13.45 -4.42
C LEU A 215 -12.27 12.26 -4.19
N LEU A 216 -12.18 11.77 -2.95
CA LEU A 216 -11.43 10.55 -2.60
C LEU A 216 -11.97 9.33 -3.35
N SER A 217 -13.29 9.20 -3.42
CA SER A 217 -13.94 8.09 -4.13
C SER A 217 -13.67 8.12 -5.64
N ILE A 218 -13.59 9.30 -6.24
CA ILE A 218 -13.20 9.47 -7.65
C ILE A 218 -11.73 9.07 -7.85
N ILE A 219 -10.84 9.55 -6.98
CA ILE A 219 -9.40 9.29 -7.06
C ILE A 219 -9.10 7.79 -6.97
N TYR A 220 -9.75 7.08 -6.05
CA TYR A 220 -9.50 5.66 -5.78
C TYR A 220 -10.60 4.74 -6.31
N TYR A 221 -11.38 5.19 -7.30
CA TYR A 221 -12.53 4.44 -7.82
C TYR A 221 -12.17 2.99 -8.19
N ASP A 222 -11.09 2.83 -8.97
CA ASP A 222 -10.62 1.52 -9.40
C ASP A 222 -10.23 0.62 -8.22
N ASP A 223 -9.60 1.16 -7.18
CA ASP A 223 -9.21 0.39 -5.99
C ASP A 223 -10.44 -0.10 -5.19
N PHE A 224 -11.49 0.73 -5.07
CA PHE A 224 -12.74 0.32 -4.41
C PHE A 224 -13.38 -0.87 -5.12
N ILE A 225 -13.53 -0.78 -6.45
CA ILE A 225 -14.14 -1.82 -7.26
C ILE A 225 -13.25 -3.07 -7.30
N GLU A 226 -11.96 -2.91 -7.61
CA GLU A 226 -11.03 -4.00 -7.86
C GLU A 226 -10.75 -4.85 -6.61
N PHE A 227 -10.74 -4.22 -5.43
CA PHE A 227 -10.45 -4.88 -4.17
C PHE A 227 -11.70 -5.13 -3.32
N GLY A 228 -12.89 -4.78 -3.81
CA GLY A 228 -14.17 -5.07 -3.16
C GLY A 228 -14.41 -4.26 -1.88
N TYR A 229 -13.87 -3.05 -1.80
CA TYR A 229 -14.14 -2.15 -0.68
C TYR A 229 -15.42 -1.35 -0.93
N LYS A 230 -16.18 -1.12 0.13
CA LYS A 230 -17.34 -0.21 0.08
C LYS A 230 -16.86 1.21 -0.15
N PHE A 231 -17.55 1.93 -1.03
CA PHE A 231 -17.38 3.36 -1.15
C PHE A 231 -17.76 4.06 0.16
N PRO A 232 -17.06 5.13 0.54
CA PRO A 232 -17.36 5.87 1.76
C PRO A 232 -18.49 6.89 1.58
N ILE A 233 -19.18 6.86 0.44
CA ILE A 233 -20.41 7.61 0.22
C ILE A 233 -21.50 6.66 -0.24
N ASP A 234 -22.70 6.87 0.30
CA ASP A 234 -23.85 6.01 0.03
C ASP A 234 -24.38 6.16 -1.42
N SER A 235 -23.84 7.10 -2.21
CA SER A 235 -24.44 7.56 -3.48
C SER A 235 -23.64 7.32 -4.77
N ILE A 236 -22.64 6.42 -4.82
CA ILE A 236 -21.87 6.16 -6.07
C ILE A 236 -22.46 5.03 -6.92
N TYR A 237 -23.41 4.25 -6.41
CA TYR A 237 -24.16 3.39 -7.32
C TYR A 237 -25.03 4.30 -8.19
N PRO A 238 -24.83 4.38 -9.53
CA PRO A 238 -25.98 4.68 -10.36
C PRO A 238 -27.04 3.67 -9.93
N LYS A 239 -28.22 4.15 -9.55
CA LYS A 239 -29.39 3.28 -9.52
C LYS A 239 -29.49 2.71 -10.93
N VAL A 240 -28.89 1.55 -11.15
CA VAL A 240 -29.26 0.71 -12.27
C VAL A 240 -30.69 0.38 -11.94
N LEU A 241 -31.60 1.10 -12.60
CA LEU A 241 -33.02 0.79 -12.63
C LEU A 241 -33.11 -0.60 -13.25
N TYR A 242 -32.96 -1.64 -12.43
CA TYR A 242 -33.69 -2.86 -12.68
C TYR A 242 -35.15 -2.50 -12.46
N SER A 243 -35.77 -1.98 -13.53
CA SER A 243 -37.19 -2.17 -13.76
C SER A 243 -37.37 -3.66 -13.96
N THR A 244 -37.45 -4.41 -12.86
CA THR A 244 -38.10 -5.69 -12.89
C THR A 244 -39.57 -5.41 -13.14
N ASN A 245 -40.01 -5.80 -14.35
CA ASN A 245 -41.40 -5.97 -14.72
C ASN A 245 -42.19 -6.60 -13.57
N GLU A 246 -43.10 -5.84 -12.99
CA GLU A 246 -44.31 -6.36 -12.37
C GLU A 246 -45.45 -5.43 -12.78
N GLY A 247 -46.39 -5.93 -13.58
CA GLY A 247 -47.61 -5.20 -13.89
C GLY A 247 -48.33 -5.64 -15.17
N LEU A 248 -49.17 -6.68 -14.99
CA LEU A 248 -50.33 -7.10 -15.80
C LEU A 248 -50.10 -7.70 -17.20
#